data_AF-A0A090TWR8-F1
#
_entry.id   AF-A0A090TWR8-F1
#
_cell.length_a   1.000
_cell.length_b   1.000
_cell.length_c   1.000
_cell.angle_alpha   90.00
_cell.angle_beta   90.00
_cell.angle_gamma   90.00
#
_symmetry.space_group_name_H-M   'P 1'
#
loop_
_entity.id
_entity.type
_entity.pdbx_description
1 polymer ?
#
loop_
_entity_poly.entity_id
_entity_poly.type
_entity_poly.pdbx_seq_one_letter_code
_entity_poly.pdbx_strand_id
1 'polypeptide(L)'
;MRVTSENVSQNAQEAAQATDRSADEAAVANQGIGDTVTSIQGLATEISAAEESVQRLNQDVTNIVSVLDVIRGIAEQTNLLALNAAIEAARAGEQGRGFAVVADEVRSLASKTQESTGDIQTMIERLQEGTSVVVHAMESSRSTSEKTISLVQSASTALGEISNSVGIINEMNTHIATAASQQTSVSGELNASIQKIAEDSHKMAEIIKRAEGACVGLEKRCQSLDDVVGQFRV
;
A
#
# COMPACT_ATOMS: atom_id res chain seq x y z
N MET A 1 30.46 28.56 18.84
CA MET A 1 30.79 28.16 17.47
C MET A 1 31.25 26.70 17.40
N ARG A 2 32.31 26.29 18.12
CA ARG A 2 32.74 24.87 18.14
C ARG A 2 31.66 23.89 18.64
N VAL A 3 31.13 24.12 19.85
CA VAL A 3 30.07 23.29 20.46
C VAL A 3 28.79 23.25 19.61
N THR A 4 28.45 24.39 18.98
CA THR A 4 27.29 24.46 18.10
C THR A 4 27.49 23.64 16.82
N SER A 5 28.71 23.62 16.25
CA SER A 5 29.04 22.80 15.08
C SER A 5 29.11 21.31 15.43
N GLU A 6 29.66 20.94 16.59
CA GLU A 6 29.62 19.56 17.10
C GLU A 6 28.16 19.06 17.23
N ASN A 7 27.27 19.87 17.81
CA ASN A 7 25.84 19.54 17.92
C ASN A 7 25.15 19.42 16.56
N VAL A 8 25.45 20.29 15.59
CA VAL A 8 24.89 20.20 14.23
C VAL A 8 25.35 18.91 13.54
N SER A 9 26.62 18.53 13.70
CA SER A 9 27.13 17.28 13.16
C SER A 9 26.43 16.06 13.77
N GLN A 10 26.22 16.07 15.08
CA GLN A 10 25.51 14.99 15.78
C GLN A 10 24.05 14.89 15.29
N ASN A 11 23.34 16.02 15.23
CA ASN A 11 21.96 16.05 14.75
C ASN A 11 21.85 15.53 13.31
N ALA A 12 22.80 15.87 12.45
CA ALA A 12 22.84 15.37 11.08
C ALA A 12 23.05 13.86 11.02
N GLN A 13 23.90 13.29 11.88
CA GLN A 13 24.09 11.85 12.00
C GLN A 13 22.84 11.13 12.53
N GLU A 14 22.18 11.69 13.54
CA GLU A 14 20.92 11.15 14.06
C GLU A 14 19.81 11.19 12.98
N ALA A 15 19.74 12.27 12.22
CA ALA A 15 18.83 12.38 11.09
C ALA A 15 19.14 11.37 9.98
N ALA A 16 20.43 11.12 9.67
CA ALA A 16 20.86 10.09 8.72
C ALA A 16 20.40 8.68 9.15
N GLN A 17 20.57 8.35 10.43
CA GLN A 17 20.09 7.07 10.97
C GLN A 17 18.57 6.95 10.91
N ALA A 18 17.84 8.04 11.16
CA ALA A 18 16.39 8.05 11.03
C ALA A 18 15.96 7.83 9.57
N THR A 19 16.65 8.46 8.61
CA THR A 19 16.39 8.23 7.18
C THR A 19 16.69 6.81 6.73
N ASP A 20 17.77 6.18 7.22
CA ASP A 20 18.08 4.78 6.91
C ASP A 20 16.95 3.85 7.38
N ARG A 21 16.44 4.05 8.60
CA ARG A 21 15.28 3.28 9.11
C ARG A 21 14.03 3.50 8.26
N SER A 22 13.75 4.74 7.87
CA SER A 22 12.61 5.03 6.99
C SER A 22 12.77 4.40 5.60
N ALA A 23 13.99 4.28 5.08
CA ALA A 23 14.26 3.58 3.84
C ALA A 23 13.99 2.07 3.97
N ASP A 24 14.42 1.45 5.07
CA ASP A 24 14.13 0.04 5.37
C ASP A 24 12.61 -0.20 5.51
N GLU A 25 11.90 0.66 6.24
CA GLU A 25 10.44 0.58 6.38
C GLU A 25 9.72 0.71 5.02
N ALA A 26 10.17 1.62 4.16
CA ALA A 26 9.63 1.78 2.81
C ALA A 26 9.90 0.54 1.93
N ALA A 27 11.07 -0.11 2.08
CA ALA A 27 11.39 -1.34 1.36
C ALA A 27 10.49 -2.51 1.81
N VAL A 28 10.26 -2.66 3.12
CA VAL A 28 9.33 -3.67 3.67
C VAL A 28 7.90 -3.40 3.20
N ALA A 29 7.46 -2.14 3.19
CA ALA A 29 6.14 -1.76 2.69
C ALA A 29 5.97 -2.10 1.19
N ASN A 30 7.00 -1.85 0.37
CA ASN A 30 6.99 -2.22 -1.04
C ASN A 30 6.91 -3.74 -1.25
N GLN A 31 7.59 -4.54 -0.41
CA GLN A 31 7.46 -6.00 -0.45
C GLN A 31 6.02 -6.43 -0.12
N GLY A 32 5.43 -5.90 0.95
CA GLY A 32 4.06 -6.20 1.34
C GLY A 32 3.02 -5.80 0.28
N ILE A 33 3.28 -4.72 -0.45
CA ILE A 33 2.51 -4.35 -1.65
C ILE A 33 2.62 -5.42 -2.74
N GLY A 34 3.81 -5.93 -3.02
CA GLY A 34 4.01 -7.00 -4.01
C GLY A 34 3.25 -8.28 -3.65
N ASP A 35 3.27 -8.67 -2.37
CA ASP A 35 2.53 -9.82 -1.87
C ASP A 35 1.00 -9.61 -1.98
N THR A 36 0.55 -8.37 -1.74
CA THR A 36 -0.86 -7.96 -1.91
C THR A 36 -1.30 -8.06 -3.36
N VAL A 37 -0.50 -7.57 -4.32
CA VAL A 37 -0.79 -7.70 -5.76
C VAL A 37 -0.93 -9.17 -6.15
N THR A 38 0.02 -10.00 -5.73
CA THR A 38 0.02 -11.44 -6.01
C THR A 38 -1.24 -12.11 -5.46
N SER A 39 -1.63 -11.76 -4.23
CA SER A 39 -2.84 -12.30 -3.58
C SER A 39 -4.13 -11.89 -4.32
N ILE A 40 -4.23 -10.64 -4.76
CA ILE A 40 -5.40 -10.16 -5.51
C ILE A 40 -5.47 -10.80 -6.91
N GLN A 41 -4.34 -11.01 -7.57
CA GLN A 41 -4.29 -11.75 -8.84
C GLN A 41 -4.72 -13.21 -8.69
N GLY A 42 -4.31 -13.86 -7.59
CA GLY A 42 -4.81 -15.19 -7.21
C GLY A 42 -6.32 -15.20 -7.02
N LEU A 43 -6.86 -14.25 -6.24
CA LEU A 43 -8.30 -14.09 -6.03
C LEU A 43 -9.06 -13.88 -7.35
N ALA A 44 -8.54 -13.04 -8.25
CA ALA A 44 -9.17 -12.82 -9.55
C ALA A 44 -9.24 -14.12 -10.38
N THR A 45 -8.20 -14.95 -10.32
CA THR A 45 -8.16 -16.26 -10.99
C THR A 45 -9.18 -17.23 -10.40
N GLU A 46 -9.30 -17.28 -9.07
CA GLU A 46 -10.30 -18.11 -8.38
C GLU A 46 -11.73 -17.68 -8.71
N ILE A 47 -11.99 -16.37 -8.77
CA ILE A 47 -13.28 -15.80 -9.19
C ILE A 47 -13.59 -16.25 -10.63
N SER A 48 -12.64 -16.15 -11.57
CA SER A 48 -12.86 -16.59 -12.95
C SER A 48 -13.15 -18.10 -13.06
N ALA A 49 -12.48 -18.94 -12.27
CA ALA A 49 -12.74 -20.38 -12.25
C ALA A 49 -14.13 -20.72 -11.70
N ALA A 50 -14.56 -20.00 -10.65
CA ALA A 50 -15.90 -20.18 -10.11
C ALA A 50 -16.97 -19.64 -11.08
N GLU A 51 -16.68 -18.58 -11.86
CA GLU A 51 -17.60 -18.03 -12.88
C GLU A 51 -17.88 -19.08 -13.96
N GLU A 52 -16.84 -19.79 -14.42
CA GLU A 52 -16.98 -20.90 -15.36
C GLU A 52 -17.84 -22.04 -14.79
N SER A 53 -17.63 -22.38 -13.51
CA SER A 53 -18.40 -23.44 -12.84
C SER A 53 -19.89 -23.07 -12.72
N VAL A 54 -20.18 -21.81 -12.42
CA VAL A 54 -21.55 -21.28 -12.33
C VAL A 54 -22.20 -21.19 -13.71
N GLN A 55 -21.46 -20.85 -14.77
CA GLN A 55 -21.97 -20.91 -16.14
C GLN A 55 -22.33 -22.33 -16.58
N ARG A 56 -21.50 -23.33 -16.26
CA ARG A 56 -21.81 -24.74 -16.52
C ARG A 56 -23.07 -25.18 -15.77
N LEU A 57 -23.22 -24.80 -14.50
CA LEU A 57 -24.44 -25.06 -13.74
C LEU A 57 -25.67 -24.46 -14.42
N ASN A 58 -25.59 -23.22 -14.92
CA ASN A 58 -26.70 -22.57 -15.61
C ASN A 58 -27.09 -23.31 -16.91
N GLN A 59 -26.09 -23.83 -17.63
CA GLN A 59 -26.32 -24.66 -18.82
C GLN A 59 -27.00 -25.99 -18.48
N ASP A 60 -26.55 -26.67 -17.42
CA ASP A 60 -27.14 -27.93 -16.95
C ASP A 60 -28.59 -27.72 -16.51
N VAL A 61 -28.86 -26.61 -15.82
CA VAL A 61 -30.21 -26.23 -15.38
C VAL A 61 -31.12 -25.98 -16.58
N THR A 62 -30.63 -25.31 -17.61
CA THR A 62 -31.38 -25.12 -18.87
C THR A 62 -31.73 -26.46 -19.53
N ASN A 63 -30.81 -27.42 -19.51
CA ASN A 63 -31.07 -28.77 -20.03
C ASN A 63 -32.14 -29.50 -19.19
N ILE A 64 -32.12 -29.35 -17.87
CA ILE A 64 -33.13 -29.94 -16.97
C ILE A 64 -34.52 -29.40 -17.28
N VAL A 65 -34.66 -28.09 -17.52
CA VAL A 65 -35.95 -27.48 -17.92
C VAL A 65 -36.49 -28.13 -19.20
N SER A 66 -35.64 -28.31 -20.21
CA SER A 66 -36.05 -28.96 -21.46
C SER A 66 -36.53 -30.41 -21.24
N VAL A 67 -35.89 -31.16 -20.34
CA VAL A 67 -36.32 -32.53 -20.01
C VAL A 67 -37.65 -32.51 -19.25
N LEU A 68 -37.86 -31.57 -18.33
CA LEU A 68 -39.12 -31.41 -17.60
C LEU A 68 -40.29 -31.10 -18.54
N ASP A 69 -40.09 -30.27 -19.54
CA ASP A 69 -41.10 -29.97 -20.56
C ASP A 69 -41.54 -31.25 -21.31
N VAL A 70 -40.59 -32.13 -21.64
CA VAL A 70 -40.87 -33.43 -22.25
C VAL A 70 -41.67 -34.34 -21.29
N ILE A 71 -41.27 -34.43 -20.02
CA ILE A 71 -41.96 -35.26 -19.03
C ILE A 71 -43.40 -34.76 -18.82
N ARG A 72 -43.60 -33.44 -18.73
CA ARG A 72 -44.91 -32.82 -18.60
C ARG A 72 -45.79 -33.13 -19.82
N GLY A 73 -45.23 -33.07 -21.03
CA GLY A 73 -45.91 -33.48 -22.26
C GLY A 73 -46.30 -34.96 -22.26
N ILE A 74 -45.42 -35.85 -21.80
CA ILE A 74 -45.72 -37.29 -21.64
C ILE A 74 -46.84 -37.51 -20.62
N ALA A 75 -46.80 -36.82 -19.48
CA ALA A 75 -47.83 -36.94 -18.45
C ALA A 75 -49.19 -36.45 -18.96
N GLU A 76 -49.22 -35.36 -19.75
CA GLU A 76 -50.44 -34.85 -20.38
C GLU A 76 -51.02 -35.82 -21.42
N GLN A 77 -50.17 -36.40 -22.27
CA GLN A 77 -50.57 -37.46 -23.21
C GLN A 77 -51.08 -38.71 -22.49
N THR A 78 -50.41 -39.12 -21.41
CA THR A 78 -50.81 -40.27 -20.59
C THR A 78 -52.16 -40.02 -19.92
N ASN A 79 -52.40 -38.80 -19.44
CA ASN A 79 -53.68 -38.39 -18.88
C ASN A 79 -54.82 -38.45 -19.92
N LEU A 80 -54.56 -37.98 -21.15
CA LEU A 80 -55.50 -38.08 -22.27
C LEU A 80 -55.77 -39.53 -22.70
N LEU A 81 -54.73 -40.37 -22.75
CA LEU A 81 -54.86 -41.81 -23.05
C LEU A 81 -55.69 -42.53 -22.00
N ALA A 82 -55.44 -42.25 -20.72
CA ALA A 82 -56.19 -42.81 -19.60
C ALA A 82 -57.66 -42.39 -19.62
N LEU A 83 -57.93 -41.12 -19.96
CA LEU A 83 -59.31 -40.63 -20.13
C LEU A 83 -60.05 -41.39 -21.25
N ASN A 84 -59.42 -41.57 -22.41
CA ASN A 84 -60.00 -42.33 -23.51
C ASN A 84 -60.26 -43.80 -23.12
N ALA A 85 -59.34 -44.42 -22.38
CA ALA A 85 -59.50 -45.79 -21.88
C ALA A 85 -60.66 -45.90 -20.87
N ALA A 86 -60.82 -44.91 -19.97
CA ALA A 86 -61.94 -44.87 -19.03
C ALA A 86 -63.29 -44.74 -19.75
N ILE A 87 -63.35 -43.92 -20.81
CA ILE A 87 -64.56 -43.78 -21.65
C ILE A 87 -64.91 -45.11 -22.32
N GLU A 88 -63.94 -45.81 -22.91
CA GLU A 88 -64.20 -47.08 -23.60
C GLU A 88 -64.53 -48.21 -22.62
N ALA A 89 -63.92 -48.22 -21.43
CA ALA A 89 -64.26 -49.13 -20.35
C ALA A 89 -65.70 -48.93 -19.86
N ALA A 90 -66.17 -47.69 -19.73
CA ALA A 90 -67.56 -47.39 -19.41
C ALA A 90 -68.52 -47.88 -20.51
N ARG A 91 -68.09 -47.79 -21.78
CA ARG A 91 -68.86 -48.25 -22.95
C ARG A 91 -69.02 -49.77 -23.00
N ALA A 92 -68.04 -50.52 -22.51
CA ALA A 92 -68.08 -51.99 -22.40
C ALA A 92 -68.96 -52.51 -21.24
N GLY A 93 -69.52 -51.63 -20.41
CA GLY A 93 -70.41 -52.00 -19.29
C GLY A 93 -69.71 -52.86 -18.23
N GLU A 94 -70.38 -53.93 -17.76
CA GLU A 94 -69.85 -54.80 -16.71
C GLU A 94 -68.52 -55.49 -17.09
N GLN A 95 -68.29 -55.77 -18.38
CA GLN A 95 -67.03 -56.38 -18.86
C GLN A 95 -65.84 -55.41 -18.78
N GLY A 96 -66.09 -54.09 -18.70
CA GLY A 96 -65.07 -53.05 -18.65
C GLY A 96 -64.66 -52.62 -17.23
N ARG A 97 -65.30 -53.12 -16.17
CA ARG A 97 -65.06 -52.63 -14.79
C ARG A 97 -63.59 -52.73 -14.35
N GLY A 98 -62.91 -53.82 -14.69
CA GLY A 98 -61.48 -53.98 -14.37
C GLY A 98 -60.60 -52.97 -15.11
N PHE A 99 -60.90 -52.68 -16.38
CA PHE A 99 -60.20 -51.68 -17.18
C PHE A 99 -60.46 -50.25 -16.69
N ALA A 100 -61.68 -49.95 -16.23
CA ALA A 100 -62.01 -48.63 -15.69
C ALA A 100 -61.16 -48.27 -14.45
N VAL A 101 -60.97 -49.22 -13.52
CA VAL A 101 -60.13 -49.02 -12.33
C VAL A 101 -58.67 -48.75 -12.71
N VAL A 102 -58.14 -49.50 -13.68
CA VAL A 102 -56.77 -49.27 -14.16
C VAL A 102 -56.64 -47.91 -14.85
N ALA A 103 -57.63 -47.52 -15.65
CA ALA A 103 -57.62 -46.22 -16.32
C ALA A 103 -57.63 -45.05 -15.33
N ASP A 104 -58.43 -45.12 -14.26
CA ASP A 104 -58.46 -44.09 -13.21
C ASP A 104 -57.13 -44.03 -12.44
N GLU A 105 -56.50 -45.17 -12.15
CA GLU A 105 -55.19 -45.21 -11.48
C GLU A 105 -54.08 -44.60 -12.36
N VAL A 106 -54.06 -44.92 -13.66
CA VAL A 106 -53.12 -44.31 -14.62
C VAL A 106 -53.35 -42.80 -14.71
N ARG A 107 -54.61 -42.35 -14.70
CA ARG A 107 -54.95 -40.91 -14.72
C ARG A 107 -54.45 -40.20 -13.46
N SER A 108 -54.62 -40.82 -12.30
CA SER A 108 -54.12 -40.32 -11.02
C SER A 108 -52.59 -40.19 -11.01
N LEU A 109 -51.88 -41.21 -11.52
CA LEU A 109 -50.42 -41.18 -11.67
C LEU A 109 -49.95 -40.06 -12.62
N ALA A 110 -50.64 -39.89 -13.75
CA ALA A 110 -50.34 -38.84 -14.71
C ALA A 110 -50.51 -37.44 -14.09
N SER A 111 -51.58 -37.22 -13.33
CA SER A 111 -51.82 -35.96 -12.62
C SER A 111 -50.77 -35.69 -11.54
N LYS A 112 -50.39 -36.70 -10.74
CA LYS A 112 -49.29 -36.58 -9.76
C LYS A 112 -47.95 -36.29 -10.41
N THR A 113 -47.71 -36.85 -11.60
CA THR A 113 -46.49 -36.58 -12.38
C THR A 113 -46.45 -35.12 -12.83
N GLN A 114 -47.57 -34.59 -13.36
CA GLN A 114 -47.65 -33.17 -13.73
C GLN A 114 -47.42 -32.23 -12.53
N GLU A 115 -48.05 -32.51 -11.40
CA GLU A 115 -47.86 -31.75 -10.16
C GLU A 115 -46.38 -31.73 -9.74
N SER A 116 -45.76 -32.92 -9.67
CA SER A 116 -44.34 -33.05 -9.32
C SER A 116 -43.41 -32.31 -10.30
N THR A 117 -43.69 -32.36 -11.61
CA THR A 117 -42.90 -31.59 -12.58
C THR A 117 -43.05 -30.08 -12.41
N GLY A 118 -44.23 -29.61 -11.99
CA GLY A 118 -44.47 -28.20 -11.67
C GLY A 118 -43.66 -27.74 -10.46
N ASP A 119 -43.66 -28.54 -9.38
CA ASP A 119 -42.87 -28.26 -8.19
C ASP A 119 -41.36 -28.21 -8.48
N ILE A 120 -40.86 -29.15 -9.31
CA ILE A 120 -39.46 -29.14 -9.74
C ILE A 120 -39.15 -27.88 -10.57
N GLN A 121 -40.06 -27.46 -11.45
CA GLN A 121 -39.86 -26.24 -12.24
C GLN A 121 -39.72 -25.00 -11.36
N THR A 122 -40.56 -24.84 -10.34
CA THR A 122 -40.42 -23.74 -9.37
C THR A 122 -39.11 -23.80 -8.59
N MET A 123 -38.62 -25.01 -8.24
CA MET A 123 -37.28 -25.15 -7.63
C MET A 123 -36.16 -24.73 -8.57
N ILE A 124 -36.27 -25.06 -9.85
CA ILE A 124 -35.31 -24.68 -10.89
C ILE A 124 -35.30 -23.18 -11.13
N GLU A 125 -36.46 -22.52 -11.19
CA GLU A 125 -36.56 -21.06 -11.33
C GLU A 125 -35.84 -20.34 -10.19
N ARG A 126 -36.04 -20.78 -8.94
CA ARG A 126 -35.33 -20.26 -7.77
C ARG A 126 -33.82 -20.49 -7.85
N LEU A 127 -33.41 -21.63 -8.38
CA LEU A 127 -32.00 -21.95 -8.57
C LEU A 127 -31.37 -21.06 -9.65
N GLN A 128 -32.05 -20.81 -10.76
CA GLN A 128 -31.59 -19.88 -11.80
C GLN A 128 -31.44 -18.45 -11.25
N GLU A 129 -32.42 -17.98 -10.48
CA GLU A 129 -32.36 -16.66 -9.83
C GLU A 129 -31.15 -16.57 -8.88
N GLY A 130 -30.97 -17.58 -8.01
CA GLY A 130 -29.82 -17.64 -7.10
C GLY A 130 -28.48 -17.67 -7.83
N THR A 131 -28.41 -18.40 -8.94
CA THR A 131 -27.22 -18.49 -9.80
C THR A 131 -26.89 -17.13 -10.44
N SER A 132 -27.91 -16.40 -10.91
CA SER A 132 -27.76 -15.05 -11.47
C SER A 132 -27.20 -14.05 -10.45
N VAL A 133 -27.69 -14.09 -9.21
CA VAL A 133 -27.18 -13.25 -8.11
C VAL A 133 -25.70 -13.56 -7.84
N VAL A 134 -25.30 -14.83 -7.85
CA VAL A 134 -23.90 -15.23 -7.68
C VAL A 134 -23.04 -14.67 -8.82
N VAL A 135 -23.45 -14.81 -10.08
CA VAL A 135 -22.70 -14.25 -11.23
C VAL A 135 -22.48 -12.74 -11.04
N HIS A 136 -23.52 -11.99 -10.68
CA HIS A 136 -23.39 -10.54 -10.49
C HIS A 136 -22.44 -10.17 -9.34
N ALA A 137 -22.46 -10.92 -8.24
CA ALA A 137 -21.52 -10.74 -7.13
C ALA A 137 -20.07 -11.02 -7.55
N MET A 138 -19.86 -11.99 -8.44
CA MET A 138 -18.54 -12.34 -8.97
C MET A 138 -18.00 -11.27 -9.93
N GLU A 139 -18.83 -10.73 -10.82
CA GLU A 139 -18.47 -9.60 -11.69
C GLU A 139 -18.06 -8.38 -10.87
N SER A 140 -18.83 -8.05 -9.83
CA SER A 140 -18.53 -6.95 -8.90
C SER A 140 -17.21 -7.19 -8.15
N SER A 141 -16.96 -8.42 -7.71
CA SER A 141 -15.72 -8.81 -7.04
C SER A 141 -14.50 -8.71 -7.97
N ARG A 142 -14.66 -9.06 -9.25
CA ARG A 142 -13.63 -8.89 -10.28
C ARG A 142 -13.30 -7.41 -10.51
N SER A 143 -14.32 -6.57 -10.70
CA SER A 143 -14.12 -5.13 -10.87
C SER A 143 -13.47 -4.48 -9.64
N THR A 144 -13.83 -4.93 -8.43
CA THR A 144 -13.21 -4.44 -7.20
C THR A 144 -11.75 -4.86 -7.11
N SER A 145 -11.42 -6.10 -7.48
CA SER A 145 -10.05 -6.60 -7.53
C SER A 145 -9.17 -5.79 -8.50
N GLU A 146 -9.68 -5.48 -9.70
CA GLU A 146 -8.99 -4.62 -10.68
C GLU A 146 -8.73 -3.21 -10.15
N LYS A 147 -9.72 -2.60 -9.48
CA LYS A 147 -9.55 -1.28 -8.83
C LYS A 147 -8.50 -1.34 -7.71
N THR A 148 -8.51 -2.40 -6.90
CA THR A 148 -7.53 -2.56 -5.83
C THR A 148 -6.12 -2.70 -6.38
N ILE A 149 -5.91 -3.43 -7.48
CA ILE A 149 -4.61 -3.50 -8.16
C ILE A 149 -4.13 -2.09 -8.56
N SER A 150 -5.00 -1.28 -9.17
CA SER A 150 -4.66 0.09 -9.56
C SER A 150 -4.28 0.99 -8.37
N LEU A 151 -5.02 0.89 -7.26
CA LEU A 151 -4.73 1.61 -6.01
C LEU A 151 -3.38 1.20 -5.42
N VAL A 152 -3.10 -0.11 -5.39
CA VAL A 152 -1.84 -0.65 -4.88
C VAL A 152 -0.65 -0.22 -5.74
N GLN A 153 -0.82 -0.14 -7.06
CA GLN A 153 0.22 0.34 -7.97
C GLN A 153 0.51 1.85 -7.80
N SER A 154 -0.54 2.64 -7.53
CA SER A 154 -0.39 4.05 -7.17
C SER A 154 0.35 4.21 -5.83
N ALA A 155 0.03 3.39 -4.83
CA ALA A 155 0.72 3.38 -3.54
C ALA A 155 2.20 2.97 -3.68
N SER A 156 2.51 1.97 -4.53
CA SER A 156 3.89 1.57 -4.84
C SER A 156 4.69 2.72 -5.45
N THR A 157 4.08 3.48 -6.37
CA THR A 157 4.71 4.65 -6.99
C THR A 157 5.01 5.72 -5.94
N ALA A 158 4.05 6.04 -5.07
CA ALA A 158 4.23 7.02 -4.00
C ALA A 158 5.33 6.59 -3.00
N LEU A 159 5.40 5.30 -2.66
CA LEU A 159 6.50 4.78 -1.82
C LEU A 159 7.87 4.86 -2.51
N GLY A 160 7.91 4.67 -3.83
CA GLY A 160 9.12 4.90 -4.63
C GLY A 160 9.60 6.36 -4.55
N GLU A 161 8.69 7.32 -4.66
CA GLU A 161 8.99 8.75 -4.52
C GLU A 161 9.46 9.11 -3.10
N ILE A 162 8.84 8.52 -2.07
CA ILE A 162 9.25 8.66 -0.67
C ILE A 162 10.67 8.12 -0.49
N SER A 163 10.96 6.91 -0.99
CA SER A 163 12.28 6.28 -0.89
C SER A 163 13.37 7.14 -1.55
N ASN A 164 13.09 7.71 -2.72
CA ASN A 164 13.99 8.65 -3.38
C ASN A 164 14.23 9.92 -2.55
N SER A 165 13.15 10.49 -1.99
CA SER A 165 13.23 11.68 -1.14
C SER A 165 14.04 11.44 0.13
N VAL A 166 13.87 10.27 0.75
CA VAL A 166 14.65 9.83 1.92
C VAL A 166 16.14 9.70 1.56
N GLY A 167 16.46 9.15 0.39
CA GLY A 167 17.83 9.07 -0.12
C GLY A 167 18.49 10.45 -0.25
N ILE A 168 17.77 11.43 -0.81
CA ILE A 168 18.26 12.82 -0.92
C ILE A 168 18.50 13.43 0.48
N ILE A 169 17.61 13.19 1.44
CA ILE A 169 17.77 13.71 2.81
C ILE A 169 19.01 13.08 3.48
N ASN A 170 19.28 11.80 3.27
CA ASN A 170 20.46 11.14 3.80
C ASN A 170 21.76 11.72 3.25
N GLU A 171 21.79 12.02 1.95
CA GLU A 171 22.92 12.70 1.30
C GLU A 171 23.12 14.12 1.87
N MET A 172 22.04 14.89 2.04
CA MET A 172 22.11 16.21 2.68
C MET A 172 22.64 16.14 4.11
N ASN A 173 22.20 15.16 4.90
CA ASN A 173 22.69 14.97 6.27
C ASN A 173 24.19 14.67 6.29
N THR A 174 24.68 13.87 5.33
CA THR A 174 26.12 13.60 5.18
C THR A 174 26.90 14.88 4.86
N HIS A 175 26.37 15.74 3.99
CA HIS A 175 26.97 17.04 3.69
C HIS A 175 26.96 17.98 4.90
N ILE A 176 25.86 18.05 5.66
CA ILE A 176 25.75 18.88 6.86
C ILE A 176 26.77 18.44 7.91
N ALA A 177 26.87 17.13 8.18
CA ALA A 177 27.85 16.59 9.12
C ALA A 177 29.29 16.95 8.71
N THR A 178 29.60 16.82 7.41
CA THR A 178 30.91 17.18 6.86
C THR A 178 31.21 18.67 7.03
N ALA A 179 30.27 19.54 6.68
CA ALA A 179 30.42 20.99 6.81
C ALA A 179 30.57 21.43 8.28
N ALA A 180 29.81 20.80 9.18
CA ALA A 180 29.90 21.05 10.62
C ALA A 180 31.26 20.60 11.20
N SER A 181 31.81 19.49 10.73
CA SER A 181 33.16 19.04 11.08
C SER A 181 34.23 20.04 10.62
N GLN A 182 34.12 20.53 9.38
CA GLN A 182 35.02 21.58 8.86
C GLN A 182 34.93 22.87 9.68
N GLN A 183 33.71 23.31 10.04
CA GLN A 183 33.49 24.50 10.85
C GLN A 183 34.08 24.36 12.26
N THR A 184 34.09 23.14 12.81
CA THR A 184 34.74 22.80 14.08
C THR A 184 36.26 22.99 13.98
N SER A 185 36.89 22.50 12.91
CA SER A 185 38.32 22.69 12.65
C SER A 185 38.69 24.17 12.53
N VAL A 186 37.97 24.91 11.67
CA VAL A 186 38.19 26.35 11.46
C VAL A 186 37.99 27.16 12.74
N SER A 187 36.98 26.82 13.55
CA SER A 187 36.77 27.46 14.85
C SER A 187 37.94 27.21 15.81
N GLY A 188 38.55 26.03 15.77
CA GLY A 188 39.75 25.69 16.54
C GLY A 188 40.96 26.53 16.13
N GLU A 189 41.20 26.66 14.83
CA GLU A 189 42.28 27.49 14.27
C GLU A 189 42.10 28.97 14.57
N LEU A 190 40.86 29.48 14.47
CA LEU A 190 40.54 30.85 14.85
C LEU A 190 40.81 31.10 16.33
N ASN A 191 40.41 30.18 17.21
CA ASN A 191 40.66 30.30 18.64
C ASN A 191 42.17 30.35 18.94
N ALA A 192 42.97 29.50 18.29
CA ALA A 192 44.44 29.54 18.42
C ALA A 192 45.04 30.86 17.90
N SER A 193 44.53 31.36 16.77
CA SER A 193 44.96 32.64 16.19
C SER A 193 44.65 33.83 17.10
N ILE A 194 43.47 33.85 17.72
CA ILE A 194 43.07 34.89 18.68
C ILE A 194 43.96 34.85 19.92
N GLN A 195 44.27 33.66 20.46
CA GLN A 195 45.20 33.53 21.58
C GLN A 195 46.59 34.08 21.24
N LYS A 196 47.09 33.78 20.04
CA LYS A 196 48.37 34.30 19.55
C LYS A 196 48.36 35.82 19.42
N ILE A 197 47.30 36.41 18.85
CA ILE A 197 47.15 37.87 18.74
C ILE A 197 47.13 38.53 20.13
N ALA A 198 46.44 37.93 21.10
CA ALA A 198 46.40 38.44 22.47
C ALA A 198 47.80 38.40 23.12
N GLU A 199 48.55 37.32 22.93
CA GLU A 199 49.92 37.19 23.42
C GLU A 199 50.86 38.22 22.77
N ASP A 200 50.79 38.38 21.45
CA ASP A 200 51.58 39.36 20.70
C ASP A 200 51.23 40.80 21.09
N SER A 201 49.95 41.09 21.36
CA SER A 201 49.50 42.38 21.88
C SER A 201 50.08 42.67 23.26
N HIS A 202 50.15 41.66 24.13
CA HIS A 202 50.77 41.79 25.45
C HIS A 202 52.29 42.05 25.35
N LYS A 203 52.99 41.36 24.44
CA LYS A 203 54.42 41.60 24.17
C LYS A 203 54.64 43.01 23.63
N MET A 204 53.79 43.47 22.71
CA MET A 204 53.86 44.82 22.15
C MET A 204 53.71 45.89 23.24
N ALA A 205 52.74 45.73 24.15
CA ALA A 205 52.58 46.65 25.27
C ALA A 205 53.83 46.71 26.18
N GLU A 206 54.49 45.57 26.40
CA GLU A 206 55.75 45.51 27.15
C GLU A 206 56.89 46.24 26.42
N ILE A 207 57.01 46.05 25.10
CA ILE A 207 58.01 46.73 24.26
C ILE A 207 57.79 48.23 24.28
N ILE A 208 56.54 48.71 24.16
CA ILE A 208 56.20 50.13 24.21
C ILE A 208 56.63 50.71 25.57
N LYS A 209 56.34 50.02 26.68
CA LYS A 209 56.76 50.46 28.02
C LYS A 209 58.29 50.55 28.16
N ARG A 210 59.03 49.62 27.56
CA ARG A 210 60.50 49.67 27.54
C ARG A 210 61.02 50.82 26.67
N ALA A 211 60.40 51.05 25.51
CA ALA A 211 60.75 52.14 24.62
C ALA A 211 60.50 53.52 25.27
N GLU A 212 59.36 53.69 25.94
CA GLU A 212 59.04 54.88 26.73
C GLU A 212 60.11 55.13 27.82
N GLY A 213 60.46 54.10 28.60
CA GLY A 213 61.53 54.19 29.59
C GLY A 213 62.89 54.56 28.99
N ALA A 214 63.22 54.03 27.81
CA ALA A 214 64.44 54.37 27.09
C ALA A 214 64.44 55.83 26.60
N CYS A 215 63.32 56.32 26.07
CA CYS A 215 63.15 57.72 25.67
C CYS A 215 63.33 58.68 26.85
N VAL A 216 62.69 58.40 28.00
CA VAL A 216 62.89 59.18 29.24
C VAL A 216 64.35 59.14 29.69
N GLY A 217 65.02 58.00 29.57
CA GLY A 217 66.44 57.86 29.85
C GLY A 217 67.33 58.70 28.90
N LEU A 218 66.99 58.74 27.61
CA LEU A 218 67.68 59.53 26.60
C LEU A 218 67.53 61.03 26.87
N GLU A 219 66.31 61.48 27.19
CA GLU A 219 66.01 62.87 27.53
C GLU A 219 66.85 63.36 28.73
N LYS A 220 66.93 62.55 29.79
CA LYS A 220 67.79 62.85 30.95
C LYS A 220 69.26 62.98 30.57
N ARG A 221 69.77 62.09 29.70
CA ARG A 221 71.16 62.15 29.23
C ARG A 221 71.43 63.39 28.38
N CYS A 222 70.49 63.76 27.51
CA CYS A 222 70.57 65.00 26.73
C CYS A 222 70.60 66.23 27.63
N GLN A 223 69.74 66.31 28.66
CA GLN A 223 69.77 67.38 29.66
C GLN A 223 71.11 67.43 30.39
N SER A 224 71.63 66.30 30.87
CA SER A 224 72.95 66.26 31.52
C SER A 224 74.09 66.71 30.60
N LEU A 225 74.03 66.36 29.31
CA LEU A 225 75.02 66.84 28.33
C LEU A 225 74.90 68.34 28.09
N ASP A 226 73.68 68.88 28.00
CA ASP A 226 73.42 70.31 27.84
C ASP A 226 73.94 71.11 29.05
N ASP A 227 73.71 70.60 30.27
CA ASP A 227 74.26 71.16 31.52
C ASP A 227 75.80 71.18 31.49
N VAL A 228 76.44 70.08 31.08
CA VAL A 228 77.90 69.98 30.99
C VAL A 228 78.45 70.95 29.94
N VAL A 229 77.85 71.03 28.76
CA VAL A 229 78.28 71.99 27.71
C VAL A 229 78.05 73.43 28.16
N GLY A 230 76.96 73.71 28.88
CA GLY A 230 76.69 75.01 29.49
C GLY A 230 77.77 75.45 30.48
N GLN A 231 78.38 74.53 31.22
CA GLN A 231 79.50 74.83 32.13
C GLN A 231 80.80 75.22 31.41
N PHE A 232 80.98 74.82 30.14
CA PHE A 232 82.15 75.19 29.33
C PHE A 232 81.92 76.46 28.49
N ARG A 233 80.74 77.06 28.56
CA ARG A 233 80.38 78.27 27.81
C ARG A 233 80.75 79.51 28.65
N VAL A 234 82.02 79.96 28.49
CA VAL A 234 82.54 81.27 28.96
C VAL A 234 82.33 82.32 27.88
#